data_AF-A0A8C0U5R5-F1
#
_entry.id   AF-A0A8C0U5R5-F1
#
_cell.length_a   1.000
_cell.length_b   1.000
_cell.length_c   1.000
_cell.angle_alpha   90.00
_cell.angle_beta   90.00
_cell.angle_gamma   90.00
#
_symmetry.space_group_name_H-M   'P 1'
#
loop_
_entity.id
_entity.type
_entity.pdbx_description
1 polymer ?
#
loop_
_entity_poly.entity_id
_entity_poly.type
_entity_poly.pdbx_seq_one_letter_code
_entity_poly.pdbx_strand_id
1 'polypeptide(L)'
;PLGKSGIKFTCSVGMMPSDHRSKSKKTVDKNSNEYRVRRERNNIAVRKSRDKAKQRNVETQQKVLELTTDNERLRKRVEQLTRELETLRGIFRQLPESSLVKAMGVQKLSSSSRAASSSPLTSASPAGAGD
;
A
#
# COMPACT_ATOMS: atom_id res chain seq x y z
N PRO A 1 1.59 6.58 30.20
CA PRO A 1 2.78 6.25 29.39
C PRO A 1 2.46 5.18 28.34
N LEU A 2 1.96 5.60 27.16
CA LEU A 2 1.58 4.69 26.08
C LEU A 2 2.81 4.33 25.23
N GLY A 3 3.10 3.03 25.19
CA GLY A 3 4.24 2.45 24.49
C GLY A 3 4.16 2.64 22.98
N LYS A 4 5.21 3.19 22.39
CA LYS A 4 5.36 3.37 20.95
C LYS A 4 5.79 2.04 20.32
N SER A 5 4.85 1.18 19.95
CA SER A 5 5.10 0.02 19.10
C SER A 5 5.31 0.49 17.65
N GLY A 6 6.53 0.94 17.34
CA GLY A 6 6.91 1.32 15.99
C GLY A 6 7.14 0.09 15.11
N ILE A 7 6.25 -0.13 14.15
CA ILE A 7 6.42 -1.11 13.07
C ILE A 7 7.66 -0.69 12.27
N LYS A 8 8.75 -1.47 12.39
CA LYS A 8 9.99 -1.24 11.63
C LYS A 8 9.79 -1.72 10.19
N PHE A 9 9.45 -0.80 9.29
CA PHE A 9 9.54 -1.05 7.86
C PHE A 9 11.02 -1.17 7.47
N THR A 10 11.50 -2.41 7.32
CA THR A 10 12.79 -2.69 6.69
C THR A 10 12.62 -2.54 5.19
N CYS A 11 13.18 -1.47 4.61
CA CYS A 11 13.26 -1.34 3.17
C CYS A 11 14.32 -2.32 2.64
N SER A 12 13.86 -3.48 2.16
CA SER A 12 14.66 -4.45 1.40
C SER A 12 14.81 -3.96 -0.04
N VAL A 13 15.70 -2.99 -0.26
CA VAL A 13 16.18 -2.66 -1.61
C VAL A 13 17.52 -3.34 -1.79
N GLY A 14 17.55 -4.30 -2.72
CA GLY A 14 18.65 -5.23 -2.97
C GLY A 14 20.02 -4.55 -3.09
N MET A 15 20.92 -4.95 -2.20
CA MET A 15 22.34 -4.64 -2.30
C MET A 15 22.99 -5.77 -3.11
N MET A 16 23.29 -5.53 -4.39
CA MET A 16 24.21 -6.41 -5.12
C MET A 16 25.59 -6.34 -4.47
N PRO A 17 26.28 -7.47 -4.24
CA PRO A 17 27.63 -7.42 -3.71
C PRO A 17 28.57 -6.91 -4.81
N SER A 18 29.18 -5.73 -4.61
CA SER A 18 30.33 -5.34 -5.41
C SER A 18 31.53 -6.14 -4.91
N ASP A 19 31.95 -7.08 -5.74
CA ASP A 19 33.14 -7.91 -5.58
C ASP A 19 34.42 -7.04 -5.62
N HIS A 20 34.73 -6.43 -4.48
CA HIS A 20 36.05 -5.84 -4.23
C HIS A 20 36.62 -6.41 -2.94
N ARG A 21 37.05 -7.67 -3.08
CA ARG A 21 38.34 -8.16 -2.62
C ARG A 21 38.64 -7.84 -1.15
N SER A 22 38.30 -8.80 -0.31
CA SER A 22 39.11 -9.24 0.85
C SER A 22 40.37 -8.39 1.10
N LYS A 23 40.19 -7.23 1.74
CA LYS A 23 41.29 -6.49 2.35
C LYS A 23 41.10 -6.64 3.84
N SER A 24 41.79 -7.65 4.36
CA SER A 24 42.26 -7.74 5.74
C SER A 24 42.46 -6.34 6.32
N LYS A 25 41.99 -6.17 7.57
CA LYS A 25 41.90 -4.91 8.32
C LYS A 25 43.30 -4.27 8.46
N LYS A 26 43.80 -3.65 7.39
CA LYS A 26 45.03 -2.88 7.40
C LYS A 26 44.74 -1.64 8.24
N THR A 27 45.51 -1.46 9.30
CA THR A 27 45.58 -0.20 10.04
C THR A 27 45.91 0.90 9.04
N VAL A 28 44.91 1.70 8.65
CA VAL A 28 45.09 2.81 7.72
C VAL A 28 45.65 3.97 8.54
N ASP A 29 46.77 4.52 8.09
CA ASP A 29 47.32 5.76 8.63
C ASP A 29 46.30 6.90 8.48
N LYS A 30 45.93 7.52 9.60
CA LYS A 30 44.89 8.55 9.69
C LYS A 30 45.33 9.86 9.03
N ASN A 31 46.63 10.09 8.87
CA ASN A 31 47.20 11.30 8.30
C ASN A 31 47.38 11.20 6.78
N SER A 32 47.25 9.99 6.20
CA SER A 32 47.35 9.78 4.76
C SER A 32 46.25 10.52 3.99
N ASN A 33 46.63 11.11 2.86
CA ASN A 33 45.71 11.75 1.91
C ASN A 33 44.60 10.79 1.45
N GLU A 34 44.93 9.50 1.26
CA GLU A 34 43.97 8.47 0.86
C GLU A 34 42.85 8.29 1.92
N TYR A 35 43.22 8.30 3.21
CA TYR A 35 42.26 8.20 4.30
C TYR A 35 41.34 9.43 4.33
N ARG A 36 41.88 10.63 4.18
CA ARG A 36 41.12 11.88 4.15
C ARG A 36 40.06 11.87 3.04
N VAL A 37 40.45 11.53 1.81
CA VAL A 37 39.53 11.44 0.66
C VAL A 37 38.44 10.38 0.90
N ARG A 38 38.79 9.21 1.46
CA ARG A 38 37.79 8.17 1.79
C ARG A 38 36.79 8.65 2.84
N ARG A 39 37.25 9.35 3.88
CA ARG A 39 36.39 9.90 4.94
C ARG A 39 35.49 11.01 4.40
N GLU A 40 36.02 11.89 3.56
CA GLU A 40 35.24 12.94 2.92
C GLU A 40 34.12 12.37 2.05
N ARG A 41 34.42 11.38 1.20
CA ARG A 41 33.41 10.65 0.41
C ARG A 41 32.36 9.99 1.30
N ASN A 42 32.77 9.34 2.39
CA ASN A 42 31.84 8.72 3.32
C ASN A 42 30.93 9.75 4.01
N ASN A 43 31.48 10.88 4.45
CA ASN A 43 30.70 11.97 5.04
C ASN A 43 29.64 12.50 4.07
N ILE A 44 29.98 12.65 2.78
CA ILE A 44 29.04 13.02 1.73
C ILE A 44 27.95 11.95 1.58
N ALA A 45 28.33 10.68 1.49
CA ALA A 45 27.38 9.57 1.35
C ALA A 45 26.41 9.48 2.55
N VAL A 46 26.91 9.69 3.77
CA VAL A 46 26.10 9.69 5.00
C VAL A 46 25.09 10.83 4.96
N ARG A 47 25.50 12.06 4.61
CA ARG A 47 24.59 13.20 4.44
C ARG A 47 23.50 12.88 3.42
N LYS A 48 23.90 12.45 2.21
CA LYS A 48 22.98 12.06 1.13
C LYS A 48 21.99 10.97 1.56
N SER A 49 22.45 9.95 2.29
CA SER A 49 21.60 8.87 2.79
C SER A 49 20.57 9.37 3.82
N ARG A 50 21.01 10.25 4.74
CA ARG A 50 20.12 10.89 5.73
C ARG A 50 19.07 11.77 5.06
N ASP A 51 19.46 12.59 4.10
CA ASP A 51 18.53 13.48 3.40
C ASP A 51 17.53 12.67 2.58
N LYS A 52 17.98 11.59 1.92
CA LYS A 52 17.07 10.65 1.23
C LYS A 52 16.09 9.99 2.20
N ALA A 53 16.52 9.61 3.41
CA ALA A 53 15.63 9.04 4.41
C ALA A 53 14.60 10.05 4.93
N LYS A 54 15.01 11.30 5.18
CA LYS A 54 14.10 12.39 5.54
C LYS A 54 13.08 12.65 4.43
N GLN A 55 13.55 12.72 3.18
CA GLN A 55 12.70 12.96 2.02
C GLN A 55 11.64 11.84 1.87
N ARG A 56 12.04 10.57 2.01
CA ARG A 56 11.07 9.44 2.00
C ARG A 56 10.02 9.55 3.10
N ASN A 57 10.39 10.01 4.30
CA ASN A 57 9.44 10.19 5.39
C ASN A 57 8.43 11.30 5.06
N VAL A 58 8.89 12.41 4.50
CA VAL A 58 8.02 13.53 4.08
C VAL A 58 7.08 13.07 2.96
N GLU A 59 7.60 12.38 1.94
CA GLU A 59 6.80 11.82 0.84
C GLU A 59 5.74 10.84 1.36
N THR A 60 6.09 10.01 2.34
CA THR A 60 5.15 9.08 2.97
C THR A 60 4.03 9.84 3.69
N GLN A 61 4.37 10.87 4.47
CA GLN A 61 3.38 11.71 5.15
C GLN A 61 2.46 12.39 4.14
N GLN A 62 3.02 12.94 3.06
CA GLN A 62 2.25 13.56 1.99
C GLN A 62 1.30 12.55 1.33
N LYS A 63 1.77 11.33 1.06
CA LYS A 63 0.95 10.27 0.46
C LYS A 63 -0.21 9.86 1.37
N VAL A 64 -0.01 9.82 2.68
CA VAL A 64 -1.08 9.56 3.64
C VAL A 64 -2.16 10.64 3.56
N LEU A 65 -1.77 11.91 3.47
CA LEU A 65 -2.72 13.02 3.32
C LEU A 65 -3.51 12.90 2.00
N GLU A 66 -2.82 12.69 0.88
CA GLU A 66 -3.46 12.49 -0.44
C GLU A 66 -4.47 11.35 -0.39
N LEU A 67 -4.06 10.18 0.09
CA LEU A 67 -4.93 9.01 0.18
C LEU A 67 -6.12 9.24 1.12
N THR A 68 -5.94 9.99 2.20
CA THR A 68 -7.03 10.34 3.11
C THR A 68 -8.05 11.22 2.40
N THR A 69 -7.61 12.26 1.70
CA THR A 69 -8.50 13.15 0.94
C THR A 69 -9.24 12.41 -0.18
N ASP A 70 -8.54 11.53 -0.91
CA ASP A 70 -9.17 10.70 -1.94
C ASP A 70 -10.17 9.71 -1.36
N ASN A 71 -9.87 9.11 -0.20
CA ASN A 71 -10.79 8.19 0.46
C ASN A 71 -12.07 8.90 0.88
N GLU A 72 -11.98 10.10 1.45
CA GLU A 72 -13.15 10.92 1.80
C GLU A 72 -13.97 11.29 0.56
N ARG A 73 -13.32 11.69 -0.54
CA ARG A 73 -13.98 12.00 -1.81
C ARG A 73 -14.73 10.79 -2.35
N LEU A 74 -14.11 9.61 -2.31
CA LEU A 74 -14.74 8.36 -2.76
C LEU A 74 -15.91 7.97 -1.85
N ARG A 75 -15.78 8.10 -0.52
CA ARG A 75 -16.88 7.85 0.42
C ARG A 75 -18.09 8.74 0.13
N LYS A 76 -17.87 10.04 -0.11
CA LYS A 76 -18.95 10.97 -0.51
C LYS A 76 -19.62 10.55 -1.83
N ARG A 77 -18.83 10.09 -2.81
CA ARG A 77 -19.35 9.57 -4.09
C ARG A 77 -20.23 8.34 -3.89
N VAL A 78 -19.78 7.40 -3.06
CA VAL A 78 -20.55 6.18 -2.73
C VAL A 78 -21.84 6.55 -2.00
N GLU A 79 -21.76 7.44 -1.02
CA GLU A 79 -22.93 7.90 -0.26
C GLU A 79 -23.95 8.59 -1.17
N GLN A 80 -23.49 9.48 -2.06
CA GLN A 80 -24.36 10.13 -3.05
C GLN A 80 -25.09 9.11 -3.93
N LEU A 81 -24.35 8.18 -4.54
CA LEU A 81 -24.94 7.15 -5.40
C LEU A 81 -25.91 6.25 -4.62
N THR A 82 -25.60 5.95 -3.36
CA THR A 82 -26.48 5.17 -2.49
C THR A 82 -27.80 5.89 -2.25
N ARG A 83 -27.77 7.20 -1.94
CA ARG A 83 -28.99 8.02 -1.78
C ARG A 83 -29.79 8.13 -3.09
N GLU A 84 -29.12 8.27 -4.23
CA GLU A 84 -29.77 8.28 -5.55
C GLU A 84 -30.49 6.94 -5.82
N LEU A 85 -29.84 5.81 -5.52
CA LEU A 85 -30.45 4.49 -5.64
C LEU A 85 -31.60 4.27 -4.66
N GLU A 86 -31.48 4.74 -3.42
CA GLU A 86 -32.57 4.68 -2.43
C GLU A 86 -33.77 5.51 -2.86
N THR A 87 -33.53 6.71 -3.40
CA THR A 87 -34.58 7.57 -3.95
C THR A 87 -35.29 6.87 -5.09
N LEU A 88 -34.55 6.32 -6.06
CA LEU A 88 -35.11 5.53 -7.15
C LEU A 88 -35.91 4.35 -6.60
N ARG A 89 -35.34 3.51 -5.72
CA ARG A 89 -36.05 2.38 -5.10
C ARG A 89 -37.32 2.81 -4.37
N GLY A 90 -37.30 3.97 -3.69
CA GLY A 90 -38.47 4.56 -3.02
C GLY A 90 -39.58 4.91 -4.01
N ILE A 91 -39.23 5.55 -5.13
CA ILE A 91 -40.16 5.87 -6.22
C ILE A 91 -40.75 4.58 -6.81
N PHE A 92 -39.91 3.59 -7.09
CA PHE A 92 -40.35 2.29 -7.62
C PHE A 92 -41.29 1.55 -6.66
N ARG A 93 -41.08 1.65 -5.34
CA ARG A 93 -41.99 1.05 -4.34
C ARG A 93 -43.38 1.70 -4.26
N GLN A 94 -43.50 2.96 -4.63
CA GLN A 94 -44.78 3.69 -4.60
C GLN A 94 -45.60 3.48 -5.87
N LEU A 95 -44.98 2.98 -6.95
CA LEU A 95 -45.65 2.71 -8.21
C LEU A 95 -46.33 1.33 -8.17
N PRO A 96 -47.57 1.19 -8.68
CA PRO A 96 -48.23 -0.11 -8.75
C PRO A 96 -47.45 -1.06 -9.66
N GLU A 97 -47.32 -2.32 -9.22
CA GLU A 97 -46.55 -3.41 -9.87
C GLU A 97 -46.80 -3.52 -11.40
N SER A 98 -48.01 -3.19 -11.86
CA SER A 98 -48.41 -3.22 -13.27
C SER A 98 -47.66 -2.22 -14.17
N SER A 99 -47.21 -1.09 -13.64
CA SER A 99 -46.45 -0.08 -14.40
C SER A 99 -44.95 -0.37 -14.40
N LEU A 100 -44.45 -1.04 -13.35
CA LEU A 100 -43.03 -1.35 -13.16
C LEU A 100 -42.48 -2.36 -14.16
N VAL A 101 -43.23 -3.44 -14.41
CA VAL A 101 -42.86 -4.51 -15.36
C VAL A 101 -42.73 -3.97 -16.78
N LYS A 102 -43.50 -2.92 -17.11
CA LYS A 102 -43.51 -2.27 -18.43
C LYS A 102 -42.37 -1.27 -18.62
N ALA A 103 -41.98 -0.55 -17.56
CA ALA A 103 -40.86 0.39 -17.60
C ALA A 103 -39.48 -0.30 -17.56
N MET A 104 -39.35 -1.44 -16.87
CA MET A 104 -38.08 -2.16 -16.72
C MET A 104 -37.79 -3.17 -17.83
N GLY A 105 -38.71 -3.38 -18.79
CA GLY A 105 -38.47 -4.28 -19.93
C GLY A 105 -38.05 -5.71 -19.54
N VAL A 106 -38.50 -6.20 -18.37
CA VAL A 106 -38.10 -7.51 -17.84
C VAL A 106 -38.86 -8.60 -18.60
N GLN A 107 -38.36 -8.94 -19.79
CA GLN A 107 -38.62 -10.23 -20.41
C GLN A 107 -38.09 -11.31 -19.46
N LYS A 108 -39.01 -12.11 -18.95
CA LYS A 108 -38.77 -13.27 -18.10
C LYS A 108 -37.78 -14.22 -18.79
N LEU A 109 -36.48 -14.10 -18.50
CA LEU A 109 -35.50 -15.11 -18.87
C LEU A 109 -35.51 -16.19 -17.80
N SER A 110 -36.04 -17.34 -18.22
CA SER A 110 -36.11 -18.58 -17.48
C SER A 110 -34.75 -18.97 -16.90
N SER A 111 -34.80 -19.38 -15.64
CA SER A 111 -33.92 -20.35 -14.97
C SER A 111 -32.84 -20.99 -15.86
N SER A 112 -31.59 -20.59 -15.64
CA SER A 112 -30.45 -21.44 -15.94
C SER A 112 -29.46 -21.38 -14.77
N SER A 113 -29.54 -22.41 -13.94
CA SER A 113 -28.51 -22.83 -13.01
C SER A 113 -27.15 -22.91 -13.71
N ARG A 114 -26.06 -22.46 -13.05
CA ARG A 114 -24.86 -23.27 -12.79
C ARG A 114 -23.74 -22.51 -12.09
N ALA A 115 -23.25 -23.20 -11.05
CA ALA A 115 -21.88 -23.27 -10.55
C ALA A 115 -21.23 -22.00 -9.95
N ALA A 116 -21.35 -21.92 -8.62
CA ALA A 116 -20.35 -21.28 -7.78
C ALA A 116 -18.99 -21.98 -7.96
N SER A 117 -18.00 -21.25 -8.46
CA SER A 117 -16.58 -21.61 -8.34
C SER A 117 -15.92 -20.61 -7.38
N SER A 118 -16.16 -20.79 -6.09
CA SER A 118 -15.38 -20.13 -5.04
C SER A 118 -14.07 -20.89 -4.86
N SER A 119 -12.98 -20.39 -5.44
CA SER A 119 -11.63 -20.83 -5.10
C SER A 119 -11.31 -20.39 -3.66
N PRO A 120 -10.93 -21.28 -2.74
CA PRO A 120 -10.53 -20.88 -1.40
C PRO A 120 -9.13 -20.27 -1.40
N LEU A 121 -8.99 -19.09 -0.81
CA LEU A 121 -7.71 -18.47 -0.46
C LEU A 121 -7.01 -19.36 0.57
N THR A 122 -5.93 -20.03 0.16
CA THR A 122 -5.08 -20.79 1.06
C THR A 122 -4.20 -19.82 1.85
N SER A 123 -4.49 -19.63 3.13
CA SER A 123 -3.60 -18.98 4.08
C SER A 123 -2.53 -19.97 4.54
N ALA A 124 -1.41 -20.03 3.83
CA ALA A 124 -0.24 -20.78 4.27
C ALA A 124 0.45 -19.99 5.40
N SER A 125 0.19 -20.39 6.65
CA SER A 125 1.06 -20.08 7.80
C SER A 125 2.27 -21.02 7.74
N PRO A 126 3.52 -20.52 7.71
CA PRO A 126 4.66 -21.39 7.96
C PRO A 126 4.74 -21.66 9.47
N ALA A 127 4.61 -22.93 9.79
CA ALA A 127 4.77 -23.50 11.12
C ALA A 127 6.14 -23.13 11.73
N GLY A 128 6.14 -22.99 13.05
CA GLY A 128 7.34 -22.76 13.84
C GLY A 128 8.35 -23.90 13.72
N ALA A 129 9.61 -23.53 13.84
CA ALA A 129 10.69 -24.43 14.21
C ALA A 129 11.23 -23.92 15.57
N GLY A 130 11.11 -24.76 16.60
CA GLY A 130 12.16 -24.87 17.63
C GLY A 130 13.43 -25.39 16.94
N ASP A 131 14.64 -25.14 17.42
CA ASP A 131 15.17 -25.03 18.78
C ASP A 131 16.18 -23.86 18.83
#